data_AF-A0A7S2MIR2-F1
#
_entry.id   AF-A0A7S2MIR2-F1
#
_cell.length_a   1.000
_cell.length_b   1.000
_cell.length_c   1.000
_cell.angle_alpha   90.00
_cell.angle_beta   90.00
_cell.angle_gamma   90.00
#
_symmetry.space_group_name_H-M   'P 1'
#
loop_
_entity.id
_entity.type
_entity.pdbx_description
1 polymer ?
#
loop_
_entity_poly.entity_id
_entity_poly.type
_entity_poly.pdbx_seq_one_letter_code
_entity_poly.pdbx_strand_id
1 'polypeptide(L)'
;AGANLTEELRRAREALRYSEKEASSLQSERDNLEQRTLHSGDELSVAGARLEELNDELEELRRKTEELQSLVHTAQQERGDMEQTLEAETEALQEKILSSAKRISELQTKLSSKSQEADSAKQQIRAQRRDIEQLRKDSQGMVQLLGGMEKQLNEFASRESGTETLAAECRESAEKAIMDRDTAQTAEAFLKKELERLRVMRKKESEDMKSARNQDVKTVTSELNRQLKGKDEELRRSMDTIGELEADKERLVRDKAAVEERWKELGRVLEMERSNVAKACESLKARITKAESDHINQSVDYEKANQSLRIELQRVQAMRGSTQGRSREEEEEMMRLRHELESLQEQLEEAREVAGHQAPRIDGLMKENESLHSKISLLDLKLAEMPLKDNALKDAEQRLAHAGMENRDELQRLKSRVSKLSEELAMVNKERVEKEGQLTAHLARERSTLSEEISDNKTLRIKAARLQVDLADAQTSMQEAGQRAAVLQVDADEMERQVNELTLQLAESFTRDQARISDQARLKGALARRNMAEMPPLPQQPMMGMGGAILSS
;
A
#
# COMPACT_ATOMS: atom_id res chain seq x y z
N ALA A 1 59.55 136.13 -203.37
CA ALA A 1 59.86 134.69 -203.26
C ALA A 1 60.91 134.48 -202.18
N GLY A 2 61.09 133.26 -201.66
CA GLY A 2 62.24 132.88 -200.83
C GLY A 2 62.07 132.99 -199.32
N ALA A 3 62.23 134.19 -198.75
CA ALA A 3 62.86 134.32 -197.43
C ALA A 3 62.02 134.04 -196.16
N ASN A 4 60.70 134.25 -196.15
CA ASN A 4 59.95 134.28 -194.87
C ASN A 4 59.56 132.90 -194.31
N LEU A 5 59.52 131.84 -195.13
CA LEU A 5 58.98 130.52 -194.72
C LEU A 5 59.93 129.72 -193.80
N THR A 6 61.18 130.14 -193.67
CA THR A 6 62.23 129.41 -192.94
C THR A 6 62.35 129.78 -191.45
N GLU A 7 61.90 130.97 -191.03
CA GLU A 7 61.92 131.38 -189.61
C GLU A 7 60.81 130.68 -188.82
N GLU A 8 59.61 130.55 -189.39
CA GLU A 8 58.47 129.89 -188.75
C GLU A 8 58.74 128.41 -188.49
N LEU A 9 59.39 127.72 -189.45
CA LEU A 9 59.87 126.34 -189.29
C LEU A 9 60.94 126.17 -188.20
N ARG A 10 61.71 127.22 -187.89
CA ARG A 10 62.67 127.19 -186.77
C ARG A 10 61.94 127.29 -185.42
N ARG A 11 61.01 128.25 -185.30
CA ARG A 11 60.19 128.42 -184.09
C ARG A 11 59.36 127.18 -183.77
N ALA A 12 58.77 126.55 -184.79
CA ALA A 12 58.03 125.29 -184.63
C ALA A 12 58.91 124.15 -184.07
N ARG A 13 60.18 124.04 -184.50
CA ARG A 13 61.14 123.03 -183.99
C ARG A 13 61.62 123.34 -182.56
N GLU A 14 61.75 124.62 -182.21
CA GLU A 14 62.12 125.03 -180.85
C GLU A 14 60.97 124.80 -179.86
N ALA A 15 59.72 125.06 -180.27
CA ALA A 15 58.53 124.70 -179.49
C ALA A 15 58.38 123.17 -179.33
N LEU A 16 58.61 122.38 -180.39
CA LEU A 16 58.55 120.92 -180.33
C LEU A 16 59.56 120.36 -179.31
N ARG A 17 60.81 120.86 -179.31
CA ARG A 17 61.84 120.44 -178.35
C ARG A 17 61.54 120.82 -176.89
N TYR A 18 60.78 121.89 -176.68
CA TYR A 18 60.30 122.24 -175.34
C TYR A 18 59.23 121.22 -174.90
N SER A 19 58.24 120.96 -175.76
CA SER A 19 57.20 119.95 -175.54
C SER A 19 57.75 118.54 -175.34
N GLU A 20 58.79 118.12 -176.07
CA GLU A 20 59.47 116.82 -175.89
C GLU A 20 60.12 116.70 -174.50
N LYS A 21 60.77 117.77 -174.01
CA LYS A 21 61.33 117.81 -172.65
C LYS A 21 60.25 117.83 -171.58
N GLU A 22 59.20 118.61 -171.79
CA GLU A 22 58.09 118.76 -170.85
C GLU A 22 57.30 117.45 -170.72
N ALA A 23 57.05 116.76 -171.84
CA ALA A 23 56.49 115.40 -171.85
C ALA A 23 57.40 114.39 -171.13
N SER A 24 58.71 114.42 -171.37
CA SER A 24 59.66 113.55 -170.66
C SER A 24 59.73 113.84 -169.15
N SER A 25 59.53 115.10 -168.74
CA SER A 25 59.45 115.49 -167.33
C SER A 25 58.18 114.95 -166.68
N LEU A 26 57.02 115.21 -167.30
CA LEU A 26 55.71 114.74 -166.84
C LEU A 26 55.61 113.21 -166.82
N GLN A 27 56.28 112.52 -167.75
CA GLN A 27 56.34 111.06 -167.76
C GLN A 27 57.15 110.52 -166.57
N SER A 28 58.30 111.13 -166.26
CA SER A 28 59.08 110.82 -165.06
C SER A 28 58.32 111.15 -163.77
N GLU A 29 57.58 112.26 -163.72
CA GLU A 29 56.71 112.59 -162.59
C GLU A 29 55.56 111.59 -162.44
N ARG A 30 54.94 111.14 -163.55
CA ARG A 30 53.94 110.05 -163.52
C ARG A 30 54.53 108.78 -162.95
N ASP A 31 55.67 108.31 -163.47
CA ASP A 31 56.31 107.07 -163.02
C ASP A 31 56.72 107.14 -161.54
N ASN A 32 57.21 108.30 -161.06
CA ASN A 32 57.52 108.55 -159.65
C ASN A 32 56.27 108.60 -158.74
N LEU A 33 55.16 109.20 -159.22
CA LEU A 33 53.88 109.22 -158.50
C LEU A 33 53.26 107.81 -158.45
N GLU A 34 53.35 107.07 -159.54
CA GLU A 34 52.82 105.70 -159.67
C GLU A 34 53.57 104.74 -158.75
N GLN A 35 54.91 104.82 -158.70
CA GLN A 35 55.72 104.11 -157.69
C GLN A 35 55.36 104.50 -156.26
N ARG A 36 55.13 105.80 -155.97
CA ARG A 36 54.69 106.23 -154.63
C ARG A 36 53.31 105.71 -154.27
N THR A 37 52.35 105.70 -155.21
CA THR A 37 51.02 105.14 -154.96
C THR A 37 51.07 103.64 -154.72
N LEU A 38 51.90 102.90 -155.47
CA LEU A 38 52.14 101.48 -155.25
C LEU A 38 52.75 101.25 -153.86
N HIS A 39 53.82 101.97 -153.50
CA HIS A 39 54.47 101.80 -152.20
C HIS A 39 53.53 102.15 -151.03
N SER A 40 52.73 103.21 -151.15
CA SER A 40 51.70 103.52 -150.15
C SER A 40 50.56 102.49 -150.11
N GLY A 41 50.30 101.79 -151.22
CA GLY A 41 49.36 100.67 -151.29
C GLY A 41 49.92 99.42 -150.59
N ASP A 42 51.20 99.13 -150.78
CA ASP A 42 51.91 98.06 -150.06
C ASP A 42 51.96 98.37 -148.56
N GLU A 43 52.30 99.59 -148.16
CA GLU A 43 52.28 100.06 -146.76
C GLU A 43 50.87 99.94 -146.15
N LEU A 44 49.82 100.34 -146.88
CA LEU A 44 48.42 100.18 -146.43
C LEU A 44 47.98 98.71 -146.36
N SER A 45 48.48 97.85 -147.25
CA SER A 45 48.20 96.40 -147.23
C SER A 45 48.88 95.72 -146.03
N VAL A 46 50.13 96.09 -145.73
CA VAL A 46 50.87 95.62 -144.55
C VAL A 46 50.24 96.15 -143.26
N ALA A 47 49.81 97.41 -143.23
CA ALA A 47 49.07 97.97 -142.11
C ALA A 47 47.70 97.31 -141.92
N GLY A 48 46.99 96.99 -143.01
CA GLY A 48 45.73 96.24 -143.00
C GLY A 48 45.90 94.85 -142.42
N ALA A 49 46.83 94.06 -142.96
CA ALA A 49 47.15 92.72 -142.44
C ALA A 49 47.58 92.76 -140.96
N ARG A 50 48.34 93.79 -140.53
CA ARG A 50 48.72 93.95 -139.12
C ARG A 50 47.55 94.39 -138.23
N LEU A 51 46.56 95.09 -138.76
CA LEU A 51 45.32 95.41 -138.04
C LEU A 51 44.40 94.20 -137.92
N GLU A 52 44.35 93.32 -138.92
CA GLU A 52 43.66 92.03 -138.85
C GLU A 52 44.33 91.12 -137.80
N GLU A 53 45.66 90.97 -137.86
CA GLU A 53 46.45 90.21 -136.87
C GLU A 53 46.24 90.72 -135.42
N LEU A 54 46.24 92.05 -135.22
CA LEU A 54 45.96 92.66 -133.92
C LEU A 54 44.49 92.55 -133.49
N ASN A 55 43.54 92.45 -134.43
CA ASN A 55 42.14 92.20 -134.09
C ASN A 55 41.92 90.73 -133.68
N ASP A 56 42.55 89.79 -134.37
CA ASP A 56 42.53 88.37 -134.01
C ASP A 56 43.17 88.15 -132.62
N GLU A 57 44.31 88.79 -132.33
CA GLU A 57 44.91 88.81 -130.98
C GLU A 57 43.94 89.41 -129.93
N LEU A 58 43.22 90.49 -130.26
CA LEU A 58 42.24 91.11 -129.36
C LEU A 58 41.00 90.23 -129.14
N GLU A 59 40.53 89.49 -130.15
CA GLU A 59 39.41 88.56 -130.01
C GLU A 59 39.82 87.31 -129.22
N GLU A 60 41.03 86.78 -129.41
CA GLU A 60 41.56 85.70 -128.57
C GLU A 60 41.74 86.16 -127.11
N LEU A 61 42.23 87.38 -126.88
CA LEU A 61 42.35 87.96 -125.53
C LEU A 61 40.99 88.23 -124.88
N ARG A 62 39.97 88.69 -125.63
CA ARG A 62 38.59 88.80 -125.12
C ARG A 62 38.06 87.45 -124.71
N ARG A 63 38.19 86.44 -125.57
CA ARG A 63 37.73 85.08 -125.32
C ARG A 63 38.40 84.46 -124.08
N LYS A 64 39.72 84.59 -123.95
CA LYS A 64 40.48 84.20 -122.74
C LYS A 64 40.01 84.97 -121.50
N THR A 65 39.62 86.24 -121.64
CA THR A 65 39.09 87.06 -120.54
C THR A 65 37.70 86.59 -120.11
N GLU A 66 36.82 86.24 -121.05
CA GLU A 66 35.49 85.66 -120.77
C GLU A 66 35.61 84.26 -120.13
N GLU A 67 36.52 83.41 -120.63
CA GLU A 67 36.83 82.10 -120.04
C GLU A 67 37.39 82.24 -118.60
N LEU A 68 38.30 83.19 -118.35
CA LEU A 68 38.81 83.48 -117.00
C LEU A 68 37.75 84.09 -116.08
N GLN A 69 36.86 84.95 -116.58
CA GLN A 69 35.73 85.48 -115.80
C GLN A 69 34.74 84.38 -115.43
N SER A 70 34.46 83.45 -116.34
CA SER A 70 33.65 82.25 -116.09
C SER A 70 34.29 81.38 -114.99
N LEU A 71 35.59 81.07 -115.10
CA LEU A 71 36.33 80.29 -114.10
C LEU A 71 36.42 80.99 -112.73
N VAL A 72 36.55 82.31 -112.70
CA VAL A 72 36.49 83.08 -111.45
C VAL A 72 35.07 83.04 -110.86
N HIS A 73 34.03 83.07 -111.68
CA HIS A 73 32.65 82.98 -111.19
C HIS A 73 32.32 81.58 -110.65
N THR A 74 32.71 80.50 -111.34
CA THR A 74 32.52 79.13 -110.82
C THR A 74 33.33 78.90 -109.55
N ALA A 75 34.59 79.34 -109.49
CA ALA A 75 35.39 79.25 -108.28
C ALA A 75 34.83 80.08 -107.11
N GLN A 76 34.14 81.20 -107.39
CA GLN A 76 33.42 81.97 -106.35
C GLN A 76 32.15 81.26 -105.87
N GLN A 77 31.39 80.61 -106.77
CA GLN A 77 30.24 79.78 -106.41
C GLN A 77 30.69 78.57 -105.58
N GLU A 78 31.66 77.79 -106.07
CA GLU A 78 32.25 76.65 -105.36
C GLU A 78 32.77 77.05 -103.98
N ARG A 79 33.43 78.21 -103.84
CA ARG A 79 33.88 78.71 -102.53
C ARG A 79 32.71 79.05 -101.61
N GLY A 80 31.65 79.66 -102.14
CA GLY A 80 30.43 79.99 -101.37
C GLY A 80 29.64 78.76 -100.93
N ASP A 81 29.59 77.71 -101.75
CA ASP A 81 28.97 76.43 -101.42
C ASP A 81 29.81 75.65 -100.40
N MET A 82 31.15 75.70 -100.52
CA MET A 82 32.07 75.16 -99.52
C MET A 82 32.02 75.93 -98.19
N GLU A 83 31.84 77.25 -98.21
CA GLU A 83 31.62 78.07 -97.00
C GLU A 83 30.31 77.67 -96.30
N GLN A 84 29.19 77.60 -97.03
CA GLN A 84 27.89 77.18 -96.47
C GLN A 84 27.88 75.73 -95.94
N THR A 85 28.54 74.80 -96.64
CA THR A 85 28.61 73.40 -96.18
C THR A 85 29.49 73.25 -94.94
N LEU A 86 30.61 73.98 -94.86
CA LEU A 86 31.43 74.03 -93.63
C LEU A 86 30.69 74.67 -92.46
N GLU A 87 29.95 75.76 -92.67
CA GLU A 87 29.10 76.35 -91.62
C GLU A 87 28.08 75.33 -91.11
N ALA A 88 27.30 74.71 -92.00
CA ALA A 88 26.31 73.69 -91.64
C ALA A 88 26.93 72.45 -90.95
N GLU A 89 28.11 71.98 -91.38
CA GLU A 89 28.82 70.89 -90.70
C GLU A 89 29.30 71.31 -89.29
N THR A 90 29.80 72.53 -89.12
CA THR A 90 30.23 73.01 -87.79
C THR A 90 29.07 73.23 -86.83
N GLU A 91 27.91 73.72 -87.30
CA GLU A 91 26.69 73.79 -86.50
C GLU A 91 26.21 72.38 -86.10
N ALA A 92 26.11 71.46 -87.05
CA ALA A 92 25.69 70.08 -86.78
C ALA A 92 26.67 69.33 -85.85
N LEU A 93 27.96 69.68 -85.86
CA LEU A 93 28.94 69.16 -84.89
C LEU A 93 28.78 69.81 -83.51
N GLN A 94 28.51 71.11 -83.42
CA GLN A 94 28.23 71.79 -82.16
C GLN A 94 26.96 71.25 -81.49
N GLU A 95 25.88 71.01 -82.25
CA GLU A 95 24.66 70.36 -81.72
C GLU A 95 24.94 68.95 -81.18
N LYS A 96 25.73 68.14 -81.90
CA LYS A 96 26.16 66.80 -81.44
C LYS A 96 26.99 66.87 -80.16
N ILE A 97 27.91 67.84 -80.07
CA ILE A 97 28.71 68.08 -78.86
C ILE A 97 27.81 68.48 -77.69
N LEU A 98 26.95 69.50 -77.85
CA LEU A 98 26.07 69.99 -76.79
C LEU A 98 25.05 68.94 -76.31
N SER A 99 24.45 68.19 -77.24
CA SER A 99 23.53 67.09 -76.90
C SER A 99 24.26 65.93 -76.20
N SER A 100 25.49 65.60 -76.61
CA SER A 100 26.32 64.60 -75.91
C SER A 100 26.71 65.06 -74.50
N ALA A 101 27.10 66.33 -74.32
CA ALA A 101 27.46 66.91 -73.03
C ALA A 101 26.26 66.94 -72.06
N LYS A 102 25.07 67.32 -72.55
CA LYS A 102 23.81 67.19 -71.80
C LYS A 102 23.52 65.74 -71.42
N ARG A 103 23.75 64.79 -72.33
CA ARG A 103 23.54 63.36 -72.02
C ARG A 103 24.54 62.83 -71.00
N ILE A 104 25.78 63.32 -70.99
CA ILE A 104 26.78 62.99 -69.98
C ILE A 104 26.34 63.50 -68.60
N SER A 105 25.83 64.73 -68.48
CA SER A 105 25.34 65.25 -67.18
C SER A 105 24.07 64.53 -66.69
N GLU A 106 23.16 64.16 -67.58
CA GLU A 106 22.02 63.27 -67.27
C GLU A 106 22.46 61.89 -66.75
N LEU A 107 23.55 61.33 -67.29
CA LEU A 107 24.07 60.04 -66.85
C LEU A 107 24.84 60.15 -65.54
N GLN A 108 25.63 61.21 -65.34
CA GLN A 108 26.34 61.49 -64.07
C GLN A 108 25.37 61.72 -62.91
N THR A 109 24.30 62.49 -63.13
CA THR A 109 23.26 62.72 -62.10
C THR A 109 22.50 61.44 -61.74
N LYS A 110 22.14 60.61 -62.74
CA LYS A 110 21.53 59.29 -62.51
C LYS A 110 22.47 58.31 -61.81
N LEU A 111 23.77 58.32 -62.14
CA LEU A 111 24.78 57.49 -61.48
C LEU A 111 24.94 57.90 -60.00
N SER A 112 24.96 59.22 -59.73
CA SER A 112 24.99 59.76 -58.37
C SER A 112 23.77 59.34 -57.55
N SER A 113 22.55 59.51 -58.09
CA SER A 113 21.33 59.10 -57.38
C SER A 113 21.31 57.59 -57.11
N LYS A 114 21.68 56.77 -58.10
CA LYS A 114 21.71 55.31 -57.95
C LYS A 114 22.81 54.83 -56.99
N SER A 115 23.93 55.53 -56.87
CA SER A 115 24.92 55.27 -55.82
C SER A 115 24.33 55.56 -54.43
N GLN A 116 23.67 56.71 -54.26
CA GLN A 116 23.05 57.10 -53.00
C GLN A 116 21.90 56.15 -52.59
N GLU A 117 21.07 55.73 -53.54
CA GLU A 117 20.05 54.69 -53.35
C GLU A 117 20.68 53.36 -52.91
N ALA A 118 21.76 52.92 -53.57
CA ALA A 118 22.46 51.68 -53.25
C ALA A 118 23.11 51.73 -51.86
N ASP A 119 23.66 52.86 -51.44
CA ASP A 119 24.24 53.02 -50.09
C ASP A 119 23.16 53.11 -49.00
N SER A 120 22.01 53.72 -49.29
CA SER A 120 20.83 53.67 -48.41
C SER A 120 20.33 52.23 -48.23
N ALA A 121 20.20 51.46 -49.33
CA ALA A 121 19.82 50.05 -49.27
C ALA A 121 20.84 49.20 -48.48
N LYS A 122 22.16 49.44 -48.63
CA LYS A 122 23.20 48.79 -47.80
C LYS A 122 23.03 49.12 -46.32
N GLN A 123 22.62 50.34 -45.96
CA GLN A 123 22.35 50.72 -44.56
C GLN A 123 21.10 50.01 -44.01
N GLN A 124 20.01 49.95 -44.78
CA GLN A 124 18.79 49.21 -44.41
C GLN A 124 19.07 47.72 -44.19
N ILE A 125 19.81 47.07 -45.09
CA ILE A 125 20.23 45.66 -44.95
C ILE A 125 21.11 45.47 -43.69
N ARG A 126 21.96 46.44 -43.34
CA ARG A 126 22.76 46.40 -42.10
C ARG A 126 21.90 46.58 -40.83
N ALA A 127 20.82 47.34 -40.89
CA ALA A 127 19.86 47.46 -39.79
C ALA A 127 19.09 46.15 -39.61
N GLN A 128 18.40 45.68 -40.65
CA GLN A 128 17.62 44.44 -40.64
C GLN A 128 18.43 43.21 -40.17
N ARG A 129 19.72 43.13 -40.53
CA ARG A 129 20.61 42.07 -40.03
C ARG A 129 20.83 42.11 -38.52
N ARG A 130 20.89 43.30 -37.90
CA ARG A 130 20.96 43.44 -36.44
C ARG A 130 19.65 43.05 -35.78
N ASP A 131 18.53 43.45 -36.38
CA ASP A 131 17.19 43.16 -35.87
C ASP A 131 16.92 41.65 -35.86
N ILE A 132 17.31 40.94 -36.94
CA ILE A 132 17.28 39.48 -37.03
C ILE A 132 18.21 38.82 -36.00
N GLU A 133 19.42 39.37 -35.80
CA GLU A 133 20.39 38.85 -34.83
C GLU A 133 19.93 39.07 -33.38
N GLN A 134 19.18 40.13 -33.10
CA GLN A 134 18.56 40.38 -31.80
C GLN A 134 17.37 39.43 -31.58
N LEU A 135 16.47 39.31 -32.56
CA LEU A 135 15.32 38.41 -32.49
C LEU A 135 15.74 36.94 -32.28
N ARG A 136 16.90 36.53 -32.81
CA ARG A 136 17.53 35.22 -32.52
C ARG A 136 17.95 35.04 -31.07
N LYS A 137 18.52 36.09 -30.44
CA LYS A 137 18.90 36.06 -29.02
C LYS A 137 17.66 36.06 -28.13
N ASP A 138 16.65 36.86 -28.47
CA ASP A 138 15.41 36.96 -27.72
C ASP A 138 14.63 35.64 -27.78
N SER A 139 14.55 35.00 -28.95
CA SER A 139 13.94 33.67 -29.09
C SER A 139 14.77 32.56 -28.42
N GLN A 140 16.10 32.63 -28.45
CA GLN A 140 16.95 31.71 -27.67
C GLN A 140 16.71 31.86 -26.16
N GLY A 141 16.60 33.09 -25.65
CA GLY A 141 16.25 33.38 -24.26
C GLY A 141 14.85 32.90 -23.89
N MET A 142 13.88 33.05 -24.80
CA MET A 142 12.52 32.52 -24.62
C MET A 142 12.50 30.99 -24.55
N VAL A 143 13.27 30.29 -25.40
CA VAL A 143 13.41 28.83 -25.34
C VAL A 143 14.06 28.38 -24.03
N GLN A 144 15.06 29.11 -23.53
CA GLN A 144 15.67 28.83 -22.21
C GLN A 144 14.67 29.04 -21.06
N LEU A 145 13.85 30.09 -21.12
CA LEU A 145 12.80 30.36 -20.13
C LEU A 145 11.71 29.28 -20.16
N LEU A 146 11.24 28.88 -21.34
CA LEU A 146 10.28 27.78 -21.51
C LEU A 146 10.81 26.45 -20.96
N GLY A 147 12.06 26.08 -21.26
CA GLY A 147 12.71 24.90 -20.68
C GLY A 147 12.98 25.01 -19.17
N GLY A 148 12.96 26.22 -18.60
CA GLY A 148 12.94 26.45 -17.16
C GLY A 148 11.55 26.20 -16.55
N MET A 149 10.51 26.73 -17.19
CA MET A 149 9.12 26.50 -16.77
C MET A 149 8.70 25.03 -16.90
N GLU A 150 9.14 24.34 -17.95
CA GLU A 150 8.89 22.91 -18.15
C GLU A 150 9.46 22.06 -17.00
N LYS A 151 10.68 22.38 -16.53
CA LYS A 151 11.27 21.74 -15.34
C LYS A 151 10.45 22.02 -14.08
N GLN A 152 10.01 23.26 -13.88
CA GLN A 152 9.17 23.62 -12.72
C GLN A 152 7.81 22.88 -12.76
N LEU A 153 7.17 22.77 -13.93
CA LEU A 153 5.92 22.01 -14.10
C LEU A 153 6.12 20.51 -13.80
N ASN A 154 7.21 19.91 -14.28
CA ASN A 154 7.56 18.52 -13.97
C ASN A 154 7.87 18.31 -12.48
N GLU A 155 8.54 19.27 -11.82
CA GLU A 155 8.74 19.24 -10.37
C GLU A 155 7.41 19.37 -9.60
N PHE A 156 6.49 20.23 -10.03
CA PHE A 156 5.18 20.38 -9.38
C PHE A 156 4.34 19.12 -9.56
N ALA A 157 4.24 18.55 -10.76
CA ALA A 157 3.51 17.30 -11.02
C ALA A 157 4.11 16.12 -10.23
N SER A 158 5.44 16.05 -10.11
CA SER A 158 6.11 15.03 -9.29
C SER A 158 5.82 15.20 -7.79
N ARG A 159 5.71 16.43 -7.29
CA ARG A 159 5.34 16.71 -5.89
C ARG A 159 3.87 16.41 -5.64
N GLU A 160 2.99 16.75 -6.58
CA GLU A 160 1.55 16.49 -6.53
C GLU A 160 1.26 14.99 -6.46
N SER A 161 1.83 14.19 -7.37
CA SER A 161 1.77 12.72 -7.33
C SER A 161 2.35 12.13 -6.04
N GLY A 162 3.42 12.73 -5.50
CA GLY A 162 3.95 12.37 -4.18
C GLY A 162 2.96 12.65 -3.04
N THR A 163 2.26 13.78 -3.07
CA THR A 163 1.22 14.11 -2.07
C THR A 163 -0.04 13.25 -2.23
N GLU A 164 -0.44 12.87 -3.44
CA GLU A 164 -1.53 11.91 -3.66
C GLU A 164 -1.19 10.53 -3.09
N THR A 165 0.06 10.08 -3.27
CA THR A 165 0.57 8.80 -2.76
C THR A 165 0.58 8.81 -1.23
N LEU A 166 1.18 9.83 -0.60
CA LEU A 166 1.14 10.02 0.86
C LEU A 166 -0.30 10.11 1.39
N ALA A 167 -1.21 10.77 0.66
CA ALA A 167 -2.62 10.84 1.03
C ALA A 167 -3.37 9.51 0.85
N ALA A 168 -2.88 8.57 0.05
CA ALA A 168 -3.39 7.19 -0.02
C ALA A 168 -2.85 6.36 1.16
N GLU A 169 -1.53 6.36 1.36
CA GLU A 169 -0.84 5.68 2.48
C GLU A 169 -1.41 6.10 3.86
N CYS A 170 -1.64 7.40 4.07
CA CYS A 170 -2.24 7.90 5.30
C CYS A 170 -3.71 7.48 5.50
N ARG A 171 -4.46 7.19 4.42
CA ARG A 171 -5.82 6.63 4.51
C ARG A 171 -5.77 5.14 4.83
N GLU A 172 -4.89 4.39 4.15
CA GLU A 172 -4.71 2.95 4.39
C GLU A 172 -4.24 2.67 5.83
N SER A 173 -3.27 3.43 6.35
CA SER A 173 -2.85 3.36 7.76
C SER A 173 -4.00 3.68 8.73
N ALA A 174 -4.82 4.69 8.44
CA ALA A 174 -5.97 5.04 9.27
C ALA A 174 -7.07 3.94 9.24
N GLU A 175 -7.35 3.36 8.08
CA GLU A 175 -8.30 2.24 7.93
C GLU A 175 -7.80 0.98 8.65
N LYS A 176 -6.51 0.63 8.51
CA LYS A 176 -5.85 -0.47 9.23
C LYS A 176 -5.96 -0.29 10.74
N ALA A 177 -5.60 0.89 11.26
CA ALA A 177 -5.71 1.22 12.68
C ALA A 177 -7.16 1.17 13.22
N ILE A 178 -8.18 1.46 12.40
CA ILE A 178 -9.59 1.28 12.76
C ILE A 178 -9.97 -0.20 12.83
N MET A 179 -9.52 -1.03 11.88
CA MET A 179 -9.75 -2.49 11.91
C MET A 179 -9.04 -3.16 13.09
N ASP A 180 -7.80 -2.75 13.41
CA ASP A 180 -7.04 -3.26 14.55
C ASP A 180 -7.70 -2.86 15.89
N ARG A 181 -8.25 -1.64 15.98
CA ARG A 181 -9.05 -1.20 17.13
C ARG A 181 -10.32 -2.06 17.29
N ASP A 182 -11.05 -2.31 16.20
CA ASP A 182 -12.36 -2.97 16.26
C ASP A 182 -12.22 -4.49 16.48
N THR A 183 -11.16 -5.11 15.96
CA THR A 183 -10.77 -6.49 16.31
C THR A 183 -10.31 -6.59 17.77
N ALA A 184 -9.53 -5.63 18.28
CA ALA A 184 -9.17 -5.58 19.70
C ALA A 184 -10.39 -5.40 20.62
N GLN A 185 -11.33 -4.52 20.28
CA GLN A 185 -12.56 -4.31 21.06
C GLN A 185 -13.49 -5.54 21.03
N THR A 186 -13.63 -6.22 19.90
CA THR A 186 -14.43 -7.45 19.81
C THR A 186 -13.79 -8.62 20.57
N ALA A 187 -12.46 -8.74 20.52
CA ALA A 187 -11.71 -9.69 21.36
C ALA A 187 -11.86 -9.39 22.86
N GLU A 188 -11.75 -8.12 23.27
CA GLU A 188 -11.95 -7.69 24.67
C GLU A 188 -13.37 -7.99 25.15
N ALA A 189 -14.39 -7.71 24.32
CA ALA A 189 -15.79 -8.01 24.62
C ALA A 189 -16.07 -9.53 24.71
N PHE A 190 -15.39 -10.35 23.92
CA PHE A 190 -15.43 -11.81 24.04
C PHE A 190 -14.77 -12.28 25.34
N LEU A 191 -13.56 -11.83 25.63
CA LEU A 191 -12.81 -12.19 26.84
C LEU A 191 -13.53 -11.75 28.13
N LYS A 192 -14.18 -10.58 28.14
CA LYS A 192 -15.04 -10.14 29.25
C LYS A 192 -16.21 -11.10 29.51
N LYS A 193 -16.89 -11.58 28.45
CA LYS A 193 -17.99 -12.56 28.55
C LYS A 193 -17.48 -13.92 29.05
N GLU A 194 -16.35 -14.39 28.53
CA GLU A 194 -15.77 -15.68 28.93
C GLU A 194 -15.23 -15.66 30.36
N LEU A 195 -14.58 -14.58 30.78
CA LEU A 195 -14.19 -14.38 32.18
C LEU A 195 -15.39 -14.39 33.13
N GLU A 196 -16.51 -13.79 32.74
CA GLU A 196 -17.73 -13.83 33.56
C GLU A 196 -18.37 -15.22 33.58
N ARG A 197 -18.38 -15.95 32.44
CA ARG A 197 -18.79 -17.36 32.39
C ARG A 197 -17.95 -18.23 33.33
N LEU A 198 -16.62 -18.05 33.32
CA LEU A 198 -15.68 -18.75 34.19
C LEU A 198 -15.86 -18.38 35.67
N ARG A 199 -16.15 -17.11 35.99
CA ARG A 199 -16.50 -16.66 37.35
C ARG A 199 -17.79 -17.33 37.85
N VAL A 200 -18.83 -17.36 37.02
CA VAL A 200 -20.11 -18.01 37.36
C VAL A 200 -19.92 -19.52 37.59
N MET A 201 -19.16 -20.22 36.73
CA MET A 201 -18.84 -21.63 36.95
C MET A 201 -18.05 -21.85 38.24
N ARG A 202 -16.93 -21.13 38.46
CA ARG A 202 -16.12 -21.27 39.69
C ARG A 202 -16.90 -20.91 40.96
N LYS A 203 -17.81 -19.94 40.89
CA LYS A 203 -18.71 -19.60 42.00
C LYS A 203 -19.64 -20.78 42.28
N LYS A 204 -20.29 -21.33 41.25
CA LYS A 204 -21.18 -22.49 41.39
C LYS A 204 -20.43 -23.70 41.94
N GLU A 205 -19.26 -24.05 41.39
CA GLU A 205 -18.39 -25.11 41.91
C GLU A 205 -18.05 -24.91 43.39
N SER A 206 -17.76 -23.66 43.82
CA SER A 206 -17.52 -23.34 45.23
C SER A 206 -18.77 -23.51 46.09
N GLU A 207 -19.96 -23.18 45.58
CA GLU A 207 -21.24 -23.32 46.27
C GLU A 207 -21.67 -24.80 46.36
N ASP A 208 -21.51 -25.57 45.27
CA ASP A 208 -21.74 -27.02 45.21
C ASP A 208 -20.78 -27.76 46.18
N MET A 209 -19.49 -27.42 46.19
CA MET A 209 -18.51 -27.99 47.13
C MET A 209 -18.76 -27.62 48.59
N LYS A 210 -19.24 -26.38 48.86
CA LYS A 210 -19.69 -25.99 50.22
C LYS A 210 -20.95 -26.75 50.63
N SER A 211 -21.88 -26.95 49.69
CA SER A 211 -23.12 -27.70 49.93
C SER A 211 -22.83 -29.16 50.27
N ALA A 212 -22.00 -29.82 49.47
CA ALA A 212 -21.51 -31.18 49.73
C ALA A 212 -20.82 -31.28 51.10
N ARG A 213 -19.82 -30.43 51.38
CA ARG A 213 -19.11 -30.43 52.66
C ARG A 213 -20.04 -30.14 53.86
N ASN A 214 -21.05 -29.29 53.70
CA ASN A 214 -22.06 -29.06 54.74
C ASN A 214 -22.95 -30.28 54.94
N GLN A 215 -23.24 -31.06 53.89
CA GLN A 215 -23.98 -32.31 53.99
C GLN A 215 -23.14 -33.45 54.61
N ASP A 216 -21.84 -33.50 54.31
CA ASP A 216 -20.89 -34.40 54.98
C ASP A 216 -20.80 -34.09 56.48
N VAL A 217 -20.62 -32.80 56.83
CA VAL A 217 -20.60 -32.34 58.22
C VAL A 217 -21.91 -32.65 58.94
N LYS A 218 -23.08 -32.46 58.30
CA LYS A 218 -24.38 -32.87 58.88
C LYS A 218 -24.44 -34.38 59.11
N THR A 219 -23.95 -35.19 58.17
CA THR A 219 -23.96 -36.65 58.25
C THR A 219 -23.04 -37.17 59.36
N VAL A 220 -21.81 -36.66 59.44
CA VAL A 220 -20.89 -36.95 60.55
C VAL A 220 -21.45 -36.47 61.89
N THR A 221 -22.08 -35.29 61.92
CA THR A 221 -22.72 -34.76 63.14
C THR A 221 -23.91 -35.61 63.58
N SER A 222 -24.75 -36.10 62.66
CA SER A 222 -25.88 -36.97 63.01
C SER A 222 -25.42 -38.35 63.48
N GLU A 223 -24.37 -38.91 62.87
CA GLU A 223 -23.77 -40.17 63.29
C GLU A 223 -23.07 -40.05 64.65
N LEU A 224 -22.30 -38.99 64.90
CA LEU A 224 -21.71 -38.72 66.21
C LEU A 224 -22.79 -38.53 67.29
N ASN A 225 -23.88 -37.81 66.98
CA ASN A 225 -25.02 -37.70 67.91
C ASN A 225 -25.75 -39.04 68.14
N ARG A 226 -25.78 -39.94 67.15
CA ARG A 226 -26.32 -41.30 67.30
C ARG A 226 -25.40 -42.16 68.18
N GLN A 227 -24.09 -42.05 68.00
CA GLN A 227 -23.09 -42.74 68.83
C GLN A 227 -23.07 -42.22 70.26
N LEU A 228 -23.15 -40.90 70.46
CA LEU A 228 -23.28 -40.29 71.80
C LEU A 228 -24.53 -40.80 72.52
N LYS A 229 -25.71 -40.76 71.88
CA LYS A 229 -26.93 -41.34 72.48
C LYS A 229 -26.80 -42.82 72.79
N GLY A 230 -26.17 -43.60 71.92
CA GLY A 230 -25.86 -45.01 72.18
C GLY A 230 -24.96 -45.19 73.41
N LYS A 231 -23.97 -44.31 73.60
CA LYS A 231 -23.09 -44.31 74.78
C LYS A 231 -23.79 -43.80 76.04
N ASP A 232 -24.68 -42.82 75.94
CA ASP A 232 -25.52 -42.38 77.06
C ASP A 232 -26.48 -43.49 77.50
N GLU A 233 -27.03 -44.27 76.55
CA GLU A 233 -27.83 -45.46 76.84
C GLU A 233 -27.01 -46.60 77.44
N GLU A 234 -25.80 -46.88 76.93
CA GLU A 234 -24.87 -47.84 77.54
C GLU A 234 -24.46 -47.44 78.96
N LEU A 235 -24.12 -46.15 79.17
CA LEU A 235 -23.81 -45.59 80.49
C LEU A 235 -25.00 -45.68 81.43
N ARG A 236 -26.22 -45.37 80.94
CA ARG A 236 -27.44 -45.52 81.74
C ARG A 236 -27.68 -46.97 82.16
N ARG A 237 -27.63 -47.93 81.23
CA ARG A 237 -27.74 -49.37 81.55
C ARG A 237 -26.63 -49.83 82.52
N SER A 238 -25.44 -49.23 82.43
CA SER A 238 -24.34 -49.48 83.37
C SER A 238 -24.61 -48.88 84.76
N MET A 239 -25.24 -47.70 84.84
CA MET A 239 -25.68 -47.12 86.11
C MET A 239 -26.86 -47.89 86.73
N ASP A 240 -27.82 -48.32 85.91
CA ASP A 240 -28.97 -49.12 86.34
C ASP A 240 -28.47 -50.46 86.93
N THR A 241 -27.56 -51.16 86.23
CA THR A 241 -26.95 -52.42 86.74
C THR A 241 -26.00 -52.22 87.92
N ILE A 242 -25.31 -51.08 88.05
CA ILE A 242 -24.60 -50.71 89.29
C ILE A 242 -25.60 -50.57 90.44
N GLY A 243 -26.74 -49.90 90.23
CA GLY A 243 -27.79 -49.76 91.23
C GLY A 243 -28.41 -51.09 91.66
N GLU A 244 -28.62 -52.02 90.71
CA GLU A 244 -29.03 -53.41 91.01
C GLU A 244 -27.98 -54.14 91.86
N LEU A 245 -26.70 -54.08 91.47
CA LEU A 245 -25.59 -54.70 92.20
C LEU A 245 -25.37 -54.08 93.59
N GLU A 246 -25.62 -52.78 93.76
CA GLU A 246 -25.59 -52.13 95.08
C GLU A 246 -26.78 -52.55 95.96
N ALA A 247 -27.98 -52.66 95.39
CA ALA A 247 -29.16 -53.15 96.10
C ALA A 247 -29.03 -54.63 96.52
N ASP A 248 -28.46 -55.48 95.67
CA ASP A 248 -28.18 -56.88 96.01
C ASP A 248 -26.99 -57.03 96.97
N LYS A 249 -25.97 -56.18 96.87
CA LYS A 249 -24.91 -56.07 97.89
C LYS A 249 -25.49 -55.68 99.25
N GLU A 250 -26.42 -54.73 99.33
CA GLU A 250 -27.10 -54.42 100.59
C GLU A 250 -27.95 -55.59 101.11
N ARG A 251 -28.68 -56.29 100.22
CA ARG A 251 -29.45 -57.49 100.60
C ARG A 251 -28.52 -58.54 101.19
N LEU A 252 -27.43 -58.87 100.51
CA LEU A 252 -26.43 -59.83 100.98
C LEU A 252 -25.74 -59.38 102.29
N VAL A 253 -25.55 -58.08 102.52
CA VAL A 253 -25.06 -57.55 103.81
C VAL A 253 -26.12 -57.72 104.92
N ARG A 254 -27.39 -57.46 104.64
CA ARG A 254 -28.51 -57.66 105.58
C ARG A 254 -28.72 -59.16 105.90
N ASP A 255 -28.69 -60.02 104.88
CA ASP A 255 -28.81 -61.47 105.02
C ASP A 255 -27.61 -62.05 105.76
N LYS A 256 -26.39 -61.59 105.46
CA LYS A 256 -25.19 -61.94 106.23
C LYS A 256 -25.34 -61.56 107.70
N ALA A 257 -25.78 -60.33 108.01
CA ALA A 257 -26.00 -59.90 109.39
C ALA A 257 -27.07 -60.76 110.10
N ALA A 258 -28.16 -61.11 109.40
CA ALA A 258 -29.19 -62.00 109.94
C ALA A 258 -28.67 -63.44 110.17
N VAL A 259 -27.77 -63.94 109.32
CA VAL A 259 -27.09 -65.23 109.51
C VAL A 259 -26.09 -65.16 110.66
N GLU A 260 -25.33 -64.07 110.81
CA GLU A 260 -24.41 -63.86 111.94
C GLU A 260 -25.15 -63.77 113.28
N GLU A 261 -26.30 -63.09 113.35
CA GLU A 261 -27.15 -63.09 114.55
C GLU A 261 -27.74 -64.48 114.85
N ARG A 262 -28.24 -65.20 113.83
CA ARG A 262 -28.68 -66.60 114.00
C ARG A 262 -27.54 -67.51 114.48
N TRP A 263 -26.31 -67.27 114.03
CA TRP A 263 -25.13 -68.03 114.44
C TRP A 263 -24.71 -67.70 115.88
N LYS A 264 -24.78 -66.43 116.30
CA LYS A 264 -24.60 -66.02 117.70
C LYS A 264 -25.65 -66.66 118.61
N GLU A 265 -26.93 -66.66 118.21
CA GLU A 265 -28.00 -67.26 119.02
C GLU A 265 -27.89 -68.79 119.07
N LEU A 266 -27.54 -69.46 117.96
CA LEU A 266 -27.21 -70.88 117.96
C LEU A 266 -26.01 -71.20 118.87
N GLY A 267 -24.98 -70.34 118.87
CA GLY A 267 -23.84 -70.44 119.79
C GLY A 267 -24.27 -70.29 121.25
N ARG A 268 -25.11 -69.30 121.56
CA ARG A 268 -25.68 -69.05 122.89
C ARG A 268 -26.55 -70.21 123.38
N VAL A 269 -27.38 -70.78 122.51
CA VAL A 269 -28.17 -71.98 122.78
C VAL A 269 -27.26 -73.19 123.02
N LEU A 270 -26.21 -73.38 122.21
CA LEU A 270 -25.20 -74.42 122.43
C LEU A 270 -24.45 -74.27 123.76
N GLU A 271 -24.17 -73.05 124.21
CA GLU A 271 -23.56 -72.80 125.52
C GLU A 271 -24.55 -73.02 126.67
N MET A 272 -25.82 -72.64 126.52
CA MET A 272 -26.87 -72.97 127.49
C MET A 272 -27.03 -74.49 127.63
N GLU A 273 -27.11 -75.22 126.51
CA GLU A 273 -27.22 -76.68 126.49
C GLU A 273 -25.96 -77.36 127.03
N ARG A 274 -24.76 -76.86 126.72
CA ARG A 274 -23.53 -77.32 127.39
C ARG A 274 -23.59 -77.11 128.91
N SER A 275 -24.15 -75.98 129.38
CA SER A 275 -24.37 -75.75 130.82
C SER A 275 -25.42 -76.71 131.41
N ASN A 276 -26.49 -77.01 130.66
CA ASN A 276 -27.58 -77.89 131.09
C ASN A 276 -27.08 -79.34 131.20
N VAL A 277 -26.33 -79.81 130.20
CA VAL A 277 -25.64 -81.11 130.21
C VAL A 277 -24.58 -81.16 131.32
N ALA A 278 -23.80 -80.09 131.55
CA ALA A 278 -22.85 -80.05 132.66
C ALA A 278 -23.55 -80.19 134.03
N LYS A 279 -24.62 -79.42 134.28
CA LYS A 279 -25.45 -79.53 135.49
C LYS A 279 -26.10 -80.91 135.63
N ALA A 280 -26.56 -81.51 134.52
CA ALA A 280 -27.08 -82.87 134.51
C ALA A 280 -26.00 -83.88 134.90
N CYS A 281 -24.79 -83.79 134.33
CA CYS A 281 -23.65 -84.61 134.69
C CYS A 281 -23.20 -84.41 136.16
N GLU A 282 -23.27 -83.19 136.70
CA GLU A 282 -23.02 -82.93 138.13
C GLU A 282 -24.10 -83.56 139.02
N SER A 283 -25.39 -83.48 138.63
CA SER A 283 -26.48 -84.16 139.34
C SER A 283 -26.34 -85.69 139.30
N LEU A 284 -25.83 -86.24 138.19
CA LEU A 284 -25.54 -87.66 138.07
C LEU A 284 -24.33 -88.07 138.91
N LYS A 285 -23.25 -87.27 138.94
CA LYS A 285 -22.13 -87.47 139.87
C LYS A 285 -22.59 -87.44 141.33
N ALA A 286 -23.42 -86.48 141.71
CA ALA A 286 -23.98 -86.39 143.07
C ALA A 286 -24.89 -87.58 143.42
N ARG A 287 -25.62 -88.13 142.44
CA ARG A 287 -26.40 -89.37 142.61
C ARG A 287 -25.51 -90.62 142.72
N ILE A 288 -24.40 -90.68 141.97
CA ILE A 288 -23.42 -91.77 142.04
C ILE A 288 -22.72 -91.75 143.39
N THR A 289 -22.14 -90.62 143.82
CA THR A 289 -21.47 -90.53 145.13
C THR A 289 -22.43 -90.79 146.30
N LYS A 290 -23.71 -90.41 146.17
CA LYS A 290 -24.72 -90.80 147.14
C LYS A 290 -24.96 -92.32 147.14
N ALA A 291 -25.17 -92.94 145.98
CA ALA A 291 -25.36 -94.39 145.88
C ALA A 291 -24.14 -95.19 146.38
N GLU A 292 -22.92 -94.68 146.16
CA GLU A 292 -21.68 -95.23 146.72
C GLU A 292 -21.67 -95.13 148.26
N SER A 293 -22.08 -93.98 148.84
CA SER A 293 -22.20 -93.84 150.29
C SER A 293 -23.30 -94.73 150.90
N ASP A 294 -24.43 -94.89 150.20
CA ASP A 294 -25.53 -95.77 150.63
C ASP A 294 -25.10 -97.25 150.55
N HIS A 295 -24.32 -97.64 149.54
CA HIS A 295 -23.73 -98.99 149.42
C HIS A 295 -22.66 -99.26 150.49
N ILE A 296 -21.85 -98.27 150.86
CA ILE A 296 -20.87 -98.41 151.96
C ILE A 296 -21.60 -98.63 153.29
N ASN A 297 -22.65 -97.87 153.58
CA ASN A 297 -23.48 -98.04 154.78
C ASN A 297 -24.14 -99.44 154.81
N GLN A 298 -24.72 -99.89 153.70
CA GLN A 298 -25.29 -101.24 153.59
C GLN A 298 -24.23 -102.34 153.81
N SER A 299 -23.00 -102.16 153.32
CA SER A 299 -21.91 -103.12 153.53
C SER A 299 -21.60 -103.33 155.02
N VAL A 300 -21.55 -102.24 155.80
CA VAL A 300 -21.24 -102.27 157.24
C VAL A 300 -22.33 -102.99 158.05
N ASP A 301 -23.59 -102.92 157.64
CA ASP A 301 -24.68 -103.66 158.30
C ASP A 301 -24.78 -105.12 157.81
N TYR A 302 -24.41 -105.40 156.55
CA TYR A 302 -24.26 -106.77 156.04
C TYR A 302 -23.17 -107.57 156.77
N GLU A 303 -22.08 -106.95 157.22
CA GLU A 303 -21.04 -107.64 158.01
C GLU A 303 -21.52 -108.01 159.43
N LYS A 304 -22.30 -107.13 160.08
CA LYS A 304 -22.94 -107.43 161.38
C LYS A 304 -23.96 -108.56 161.25
N ALA A 305 -24.77 -108.55 160.18
CA ALA A 305 -25.73 -109.63 159.91
C ALA A 305 -25.05 -110.98 159.62
N ASN A 306 -23.91 -110.98 158.93
CA ASN A 306 -23.18 -112.22 158.57
C ASN A 306 -22.54 -112.94 159.77
N GLN A 307 -22.21 -112.24 160.87
CA GLN A 307 -21.76 -112.93 162.08
C GLN A 307 -22.89 -113.74 162.73
N SER A 308 -24.12 -113.22 162.75
CA SER A 308 -25.30 -113.93 163.24
C SER A 308 -25.72 -115.08 162.32
N LEU A 309 -25.78 -114.83 161.00
CA LEU A 309 -26.22 -115.84 160.01
C LEU A 309 -25.28 -117.04 159.89
N ARG A 310 -23.99 -116.91 160.24
CA ARG A 310 -23.06 -118.06 160.32
C ARG A 310 -23.43 -119.10 161.39
N ILE A 311 -24.32 -118.78 162.32
CA ILE A 311 -24.83 -119.73 163.33
C ILE A 311 -26.07 -120.49 162.80
N GLU A 312 -26.89 -119.89 161.94
CA GLU A 312 -28.09 -120.54 161.38
C GLU A 312 -27.87 -121.23 160.02
N LEU A 313 -26.88 -120.83 159.22
CA LEU A 313 -26.67 -121.40 157.88
C LEU A 313 -26.24 -122.88 157.87
N GLN A 314 -25.97 -123.48 159.04
CA GLN A 314 -25.83 -124.94 159.16
C GLN A 314 -27.16 -125.73 159.03
N ARG A 315 -28.33 -125.06 158.98
CA ARG A 315 -29.65 -125.74 159.06
C ARG A 315 -30.50 -125.80 157.79
N VAL A 316 -30.23 -125.04 156.72
CA VAL A 316 -31.26 -124.77 155.67
C VAL A 316 -30.77 -124.79 154.19
N GLN A 317 -29.77 -125.58 153.79
CA GLN A 317 -29.29 -125.58 152.39
C GLN A 317 -30.07 -126.54 151.42
N ALA A 318 -31.12 -126.06 150.70
CA ALA A 318 -31.80 -126.77 149.56
C ALA A 318 -32.82 -125.95 148.60
N MET A 319 -32.60 -125.83 147.23
CA MET A 319 -33.57 -125.81 145.98
C MET A 319 -34.01 -124.55 144.97
N ARG A 320 -33.77 -124.50 143.56
CA ARG A 320 -34.41 -123.93 142.17
C ARG A 320 -34.36 -122.40 141.50
N GLY A 321 -34.64 -121.81 140.21
CA GLY A 321 -35.14 -121.96 138.70
C GLY A 321 -35.16 -120.67 137.60
N SER A 322 -35.58 -120.64 136.22
CA SER A 322 -35.52 -119.48 135.11
C SER A 322 -36.30 -119.39 133.62
N THR A 323 -36.20 -118.38 132.62
CA THR A 323 -37.02 -118.06 131.25
C THR A 323 -36.56 -117.07 129.97
N GLN A 324 -37.26 -116.87 128.73
CA GLN A 324 -37.03 -115.95 127.40
C GLN A 324 -38.29 -115.65 126.35
N GLY A 325 -38.51 -114.99 125.09
CA GLY A 325 -38.01 -114.17 123.81
C GLY A 325 -39.10 -113.93 122.57
N ARG A 326 -39.21 -113.30 121.27
CA ARG A 326 -38.73 -112.34 120.07
C ARG A 326 -39.83 -112.11 118.83
N SER A 327 -39.95 -111.46 117.56
CA SER A 327 -39.41 -110.50 116.39
C SER A 327 -40.51 -110.11 115.19
N ARG A 328 -40.58 -109.43 113.91
CA ARG A 328 -39.92 -108.60 112.71
C ARG A 328 -40.93 -107.84 111.61
N GLU A 329 -40.59 -107.29 110.35
CA GLU A 329 -41.34 -106.35 109.30
C GLU A 329 -41.27 -106.49 107.64
N GLU A 330 -41.87 -105.63 106.68
CA GLU A 330 -42.06 -105.71 105.09
C GLU A 330 -42.30 -104.39 104.07
N GLU A 331 -42.69 -104.41 102.69
CA GLU A 331 -42.50 -103.34 101.50
C GLU A 331 -43.50 -103.14 100.15
N GLU A 332 -43.31 -102.30 99.01
CA GLU A 332 -44.31 -101.74 97.87
C GLU A 332 -43.90 -101.28 96.30
N GLU A 333 -44.78 -100.91 95.23
CA GLU A 333 -44.49 -100.48 93.69
C GLU A 333 -45.62 -99.86 92.60
N MET A 334 -45.33 -99.26 91.34
CA MET A 334 -46.02 -99.25 89.88
C MET A 334 -46.54 -97.96 88.94
N MET A 335 -46.51 -97.87 87.51
CA MET A 335 -47.06 -96.77 86.48
C MET A 335 -47.10 -96.91 84.81
N ARG A 336 -47.93 -96.21 83.88
CA ARG A 336 -47.82 -95.98 82.27
C ARG A 336 -48.99 -95.32 81.28
N LEU A 337 -48.79 -94.69 80.01
CA LEU A 337 -49.72 -94.50 78.70
C LEU A 337 -49.48 -93.38 77.47
N ARG A 338 -50.02 -93.41 76.14
CA ARG A 338 -50.10 -92.32 74.96
C ARG A 338 -50.66 -92.59 73.40
N HIS A 339 -51.32 -91.69 72.53
CA HIS A 339 -51.48 -91.73 70.95
C HIS A 339 -52.14 -90.61 69.95
N GLU A 340 -52.06 -90.80 68.57
CA GLU A 340 -52.95 -90.45 67.34
C GLU A 340 -52.69 -89.38 66.17
N LEU A 341 -53.22 -89.63 64.93
CA LEU A 341 -52.95 -89.01 63.57
C LEU A 341 -54.04 -89.36 62.49
N GLU A 342 -54.25 -88.57 61.38
CA GLU A 342 -54.71 -88.94 59.97
C GLU A 342 -55.65 -87.95 59.19
N SER A 343 -55.83 -88.17 57.86
CA SER A 343 -56.85 -87.62 56.89
C SER A 343 -56.68 -86.18 56.35
N LEU A 344 -56.81 -85.81 55.05
CA LEU A 344 -56.89 -86.41 53.68
C LEU A 344 -56.44 -85.26 52.69
N GLN A 345 -55.60 -85.44 51.64
CA GLN A 345 -55.80 -85.96 50.25
C GLN A 345 -56.51 -85.03 49.22
N GLU A 346 -56.32 -85.36 47.92
CA GLU A 346 -56.79 -84.69 46.67
C GLU A 346 -56.12 -83.31 46.36
N GLN A 347 -55.36 -83.04 45.27
CA GLN A 347 -55.10 -83.58 43.91
C GLN A 347 -56.03 -83.13 42.76
N LEU A 348 -55.43 -83.08 41.54
CA LEU A 348 -55.98 -82.68 40.21
C LEU A 348 -56.34 -81.18 40.03
N GLU A 349 -56.38 -80.61 38.81
CA GLU A 349 -55.51 -80.73 37.61
C GLU A 349 -55.86 -79.62 36.59
N GLU A 350 -54.97 -79.34 35.62
CA GLU A 350 -55.24 -78.69 34.30
C GLU A 350 -55.90 -77.27 34.23
N ALA A 351 -55.84 -76.51 33.13
CA ALA A 351 -54.79 -76.28 32.12
C ALA A 351 -55.11 -75.03 31.25
N ARG A 352 -54.09 -74.50 30.53
CA ARG A 352 -54.17 -73.55 29.38
C ARG A 352 -54.57 -72.08 29.73
N GLU A 353 -54.38 -71.05 28.89
CA GLU A 353 -53.89 -70.99 27.48
C GLU A 353 -53.25 -69.61 27.10
N VAL A 354 -52.65 -69.53 25.90
CA VAL A 354 -52.26 -68.34 25.10
C VAL A 354 -50.91 -67.60 25.33
N ALA A 355 -50.21 -67.43 24.19
CA ALA A 355 -48.91 -66.84 23.84
C ALA A 355 -48.76 -65.30 24.05
N GLY A 356 -47.72 -64.58 23.60
CA GLY A 356 -46.48 -64.88 22.83
C GLY A 356 -45.75 -63.56 22.46
N HIS A 357 -44.47 -63.37 22.81
CA HIS A 357 -43.25 -63.67 22.03
C HIS A 357 -42.80 -62.65 20.93
N GLN A 358 -41.70 -61.92 21.22
CA GLN A 358 -40.57 -61.50 20.33
C GLN A 358 -40.87 -60.51 19.15
N ALA A 359 -40.08 -59.49 18.75
CA ALA A 359 -38.63 -59.16 18.79
C ALA A 359 -37.74 -59.85 17.71
N PRO A 360 -36.63 -59.25 17.21
CA PRO A 360 -36.33 -57.82 16.92
C PRO A 360 -35.47 -57.60 15.60
N ARG A 361 -34.92 -56.37 15.39
CA ARG A 361 -33.51 -56.08 14.97
C ARG A 361 -33.10 -55.78 13.48
N ILE A 362 -32.71 -54.52 13.26
CA ILE A 362 -31.54 -53.96 12.48
C ILE A 362 -31.42 -54.06 10.94
N ASP A 363 -31.17 -52.88 10.36
CA ASP A 363 -30.35 -52.44 9.20
C ASP A 363 -29.82 -53.42 8.13
N GLY A 364 -29.92 -53.00 6.86
CA GLY A 364 -29.02 -53.42 5.78
C GLY A 364 -29.46 -53.03 4.36
N LEU A 365 -28.51 -52.49 3.56
CA LEU A 365 -28.58 -52.28 2.09
C LEU A 365 -29.66 -51.27 1.61
N MET A 366 -29.35 -50.00 1.28
CA MET A 366 -28.48 -49.45 0.22
C MET A 366 -28.98 -49.63 -1.23
N LYS A 367 -28.81 -48.55 -2.02
CA LYS A 367 -28.90 -48.44 -3.49
C LYS A 367 -30.30 -48.30 -4.11
N GLU A 368 -30.94 -47.17 -3.83
CA GLU A 368 -31.54 -46.41 -4.95
C GLU A 368 -30.42 -45.73 -5.73
N ASN A 369 -30.16 -46.19 -6.96
CA ASN A 369 -29.69 -45.35 -8.07
C ASN A 369 -29.83 -46.13 -9.39
N GLU A 370 -30.09 -45.40 -10.49
CA GLU A 370 -30.05 -45.86 -11.89
C GLU A 370 -31.06 -46.96 -12.33
N SER A 371 -31.66 -46.89 -13.52
CA SER A 371 -31.57 -45.84 -14.55
C SER A 371 -32.84 -45.73 -15.41
N LEU A 372 -32.96 -44.54 -16.00
CA LEU A 372 -33.77 -44.26 -17.19
C LEU A 372 -33.58 -45.35 -18.26
N HIS A 373 -34.65 -45.94 -18.81
CA HIS A 373 -34.93 -45.96 -20.27
C HIS A 373 -36.16 -46.81 -20.64
N SER A 374 -37.30 -46.16 -20.85
CA SER A 374 -38.13 -46.48 -22.02
C SER A 374 -38.96 -45.28 -22.48
N LYS A 375 -38.52 -44.76 -23.63
CA LYS A 375 -39.31 -44.50 -24.85
C LYS A 375 -40.46 -43.48 -24.71
N ILE A 376 -40.34 -42.25 -25.23
CA ILE A 376 -40.08 -41.83 -26.63
C ILE A 376 -41.22 -42.24 -27.58
N SER A 377 -41.81 -41.21 -28.21
CA SER A 377 -42.71 -41.22 -29.37
C SER A 377 -44.05 -41.93 -29.23
N LEU A 378 -45.13 -41.14 -29.28
CA LEU A 378 -45.87 -40.96 -30.54
C LEU A 378 -46.60 -39.60 -30.56
N LEU A 379 -46.48 -38.88 -31.69
CA LEU A 379 -47.53 -38.16 -32.47
C LEU A 379 -48.70 -37.44 -31.72
N ASP A 380 -49.20 -36.25 -32.08
CA ASP A 380 -49.40 -35.67 -33.41
C ASP A 380 -50.02 -34.23 -33.38
N LEU A 381 -50.12 -33.60 -34.56
CA LEU A 381 -51.01 -32.48 -34.99
C LEU A 381 -51.10 -31.15 -34.19
N LYS A 382 -50.68 -30.05 -34.86
CA LYS A 382 -51.56 -28.93 -35.25
C LYS A 382 -51.03 -28.18 -36.49
N LEU A 383 -51.91 -27.47 -37.22
CA LEU A 383 -51.78 -27.18 -38.67
C LEU A 383 -51.92 -25.68 -39.08
N ALA A 384 -51.76 -25.38 -40.38
CA ALA A 384 -51.47 -24.07 -41.00
C ALA A 384 -52.60 -23.45 -41.89
N GLU A 385 -52.30 -22.40 -42.69
CA GLU A 385 -53.21 -21.58 -43.54
C GLU A 385 -52.65 -21.25 -44.98
N MET A 386 -53.25 -20.34 -45.77
CA MET A 386 -53.07 -20.22 -47.26
C MET A 386 -52.96 -18.78 -47.87
N PRO A 387 -52.29 -18.56 -49.04
CA PRO A 387 -52.03 -17.24 -49.69
C PRO A 387 -52.54 -17.03 -51.17
N LEU A 388 -52.25 -15.86 -51.82
CA LEU A 388 -52.68 -15.37 -53.18
C LEU A 388 -51.70 -14.25 -53.75
N LYS A 389 -51.69 -13.69 -55.01
CA LYS A 389 -52.06 -14.04 -56.43
C LYS A 389 -51.68 -12.88 -57.44
N ASP A 390 -51.56 -13.15 -58.76
CA ASP A 390 -51.72 -12.28 -59.99
C ASP A 390 -50.57 -11.56 -60.78
N ASN A 391 -50.88 -11.16 -62.05
CA ASN A 391 -50.01 -11.37 -63.25
C ASN A 391 -50.42 -10.56 -64.53
N ALA A 392 -49.58 -9.65 -65.12
CA ALA A 392 -50.00 -8.78 -66.26
C ALA A 392 -48.93 -8.15 -67.22
N LEU A 393 -47.71 -8.70 -67.39
CA LEU A 393 -46.53 -7.88 -67.78
C LEU A 393 -46.04 -7.82 -69.26
N LYS A 394 -46.68 -8.44 -70.26
CA LYS A 394 -45.94 -8.92 -71.48
C LYS A 394 -45.81 -8.02 -72.73
N ASP A 395 -46.72 -7.10 -73.04
CA ASP A 395 -46.84 -6.57 -74.42
C ASP A 395 -45.81 -5.50 -74.86
N ALA A 396 -44.89 -5.08 -73.99
CA ALA A 396 -43.99 -3.94 -74.26
C ALA A 396 -42.78 -4.24 -75.18
N GLU A 397 -42.45 -5.50 -75.42
CA GLU A 397 -41.09 -5.91 -75.80
C GLU A 397 -40.70 -5.60 -77.27
N GLN A 398 -41.63 -5.65 -78.21
CA GLN A 398 -41.28 -5.81 -79.64
C GLN A 398 -40.72 -4.57 -80.34
N ARG A 399 -40.97 -3.35 -79.82
CA ARG A 399 -40.59 -2.09 -80.51
C ARG A 399 -39.10 -1.72 -80.35
N LEU A 400 -38.34 -2.47 -79.56
CA LEU A 400 -36.93 -2.21 -79.25
C LEU A 400 -35.94 -2.54 -80.39
N ALA A 401 -36.33 -3.37 -81.37
CA ALA A 401 -35.36 -4.05 -82.23
C ALA A 401 -34.55 -3.14 -83.19
N HIS A 402 -35.19 -2.18 -83.86
CA HIS A 402 -34.57 -1.49 -85.01
C HIS A 402 -33.53 -0.43 -84.60
N ALA A 403 -33.76 0.26 -83.48
CA ALA A 403 -32.76 1.15 -82.87
C ALA A 403 -31.48 0.41 -82.44
N GLY A 404 -31.50 -0.92 -82.37
CA GLY A 404 -30.37 -1.76 -81.99
C GLY A 404 -29.30 -1.98 -83.06
N MET A 405 -29.32 -1.27 -84.21
CA MET A 405 -28.26 -1.33 -85.23
C MET A 405 -27.33 -0.11 -85.25
N GLU A 406 -27.84 1.12 -85.32
CA GLU A 406 -26.97 2.31 -85.32
C GLU A 406 -26.23 2.45 -83.98
N ASN A 407 -26.93 2.17 -82.87
CA ASN A 407 -26.32 2.01 -81.54
C ASN A 407 -25.18 0.97 -81.52
N ARG A 408 -25.12 0.01 -82.45
CA ARG A 408 -24.20 -1.14 -82.39
C ARG A 408 -22.77 -0.76 -82.77
N ASP A 409 -22.60 0.14 -83.74
CA ASP A 409 -21.29 0.59 -84.21
C ASP A 409 -20.70 1.66 -83.29
N GLU A 410 -21.54 2.57 -82.78
CA GLU A 410 -21.14 3.48 -81.70
C GLU A 410 -20.79 2.71 -80.43
N LEU A 411 -21.60 1.70 -80.05
CA LEU A 411 -21.28 0.77 -78.97
C LEU A 411 -19.95 0.04 -79.20
N GLN A 412 -19.56 -0.29 -80.44
CA GLN A 412 -18.27 -0.94 -80.71
C GLN A 412 -17.08 0.03 -80.54
N ARG A 413 -17.23 1.30 -80.93
CA ARG A 413 -16.23 2.36 -80.65
C ARG A 413 -16.15 2.71 -79.16
N LEU A 414 -17.29 2.78 -78.48
CA LEU A 414 -17.36 3.00 -77.04
C LEU A 414 -16.76 1.81 -76.28
N LYS A 415 -17.04 0.56 -76.69
CA LYS A 415 -16.44 -0.66 -76.10
C LYS A 415 -14.91 -0.65 -76.17
N SER A 416 -14.30 -0.27 -77.29
CA SER A 416 -12.83 -0.25 -77.38
C SER A 416 -12.19 0.84 -76.51
N ARG A 417 -12.86 1.99 -76.33
CA ARG A 417 -12.46 3.04 -75.39
C ARG A 417 -12.69 2.64 -73.92
N VAL A 418 -13.80 1.95 -73.63
CA VAL A 418 -14.12 1.40 -72.31
C VAL A 418 -13.15 0.28 -71.92
N SER A 419 -12.70 -0.57 -72.85
CA SER A 419 -11.68 -1.59 -72.59
C SER A 419 -10.39 -0.95 -72.05
N LYS A 420 -9.84 0.04 -72.77
CA LYS A 420 -8.63 0.76 -72.35
C LYS A 420 -8.80 1.45 -71.00
N LEU A 421 -9.90 2.17 -70.79
CA LEU A 421 -10.20 2.79 -69.49
C LEU A 421 -10.40 1.75 -68.38
N SER A 422 -10.91 0.55 -68.70
CA SER A 422 -11.05 -0.56 -67.75
C SER A 422 -9.72 -1.23 -67.44
N GLU A 423 -8.78 -1.28 -68.38
CA GLU A 423 -7.41 -1.77 -68.20
C GLU A 423 -6.60 -0.78 -67.34
N GLU A 424 -6.71 0.53 -67.61
CA GLU A 424 -6.15 1.61 -66.79
C GLU A 424 -6.74 1.61 -65.36
N LEU A 425 -8.06 1.46 -65.23
CA LEU A 425 -8.72 1.31 -63.91
C LEU A 425 -8.32 0.01 -63.21
N ALA A 426 -8.07 -1.09 -63.92
CA ALA A 426 -7.59 -2.33 -63.32
C ALA A 426 -6.16 -2.18 -62.78
N MET A 427 -5.27 -1.49 -63.52
CA MET A 427 -3.93 -1.14 -63.08
C MET A 427 -3.95 -0.25 -61.83
N VAL A 428 -4.72 0.84 -61.85
CA VAL A 428 -4.86 1.76 -60.71
C VAL A 428 -5.48 1.07 -59.49
N ASN A 429 -6.49 0.21 -59.67
CA ASN A 429 -7.05 -0.57 -58.57
C ASN A 429 -6.06 -1.62 -58.03
N LYS A 430 -5.22 -2.23 -58.88
CA LYS A 430 -4.16 -3.14 -58.43
C LYS A 430 -3.12 -2.43 -57.58
N GLU A 431 -2.60 -1.28 -58.03
CA GLU A 431 -1.70 -0.45 -57.23
C GLU A 431 -2.33 0.01 -55.92
N ARG A 432 -3.62 0.38 -55.95
CA ARG A 432 -4.37 0.78 -54.76
C ARG A 432 -4.48 -0.37 -53.76
N VAL A 433 -4.85 -1.57 -54.20
CA VAL A 433 -4.96 -2.76 -53.34
C VAL A 433 -3.59 -3.17 -52.79
N GLU A 434 -2.52 -3.04 -53.56
CA GLU A 434 -1.14 -3.27 -53.08
C GLU A 434 -0.74 -2.24 -51.99
N LYS A 435 -1.09 -0.96 -52.16
CA LYS A 435 -0.85 0.10 -51.15
C LYS A 435 -1.73 -0.08 -49.91
N GLU A 436 -3.01 -0.44 -50.06
CA GLU A 436 -3.93 -0.77 -48.97
C GLU A 436 -3.45 -2.02 -48.19
N GLY A 437 -2.91 -3.03 -48.89
CA GLY A 437 -2.28 -4.19 -48.28
C GLY A 437 -1.01 -3.86 -47.50
N GLN A 438 -0.14 -3.00 -48.04
CA GLN A 438 1.06 -2.51 -47.34
C GLN A 438 0.72 -1.71 -46.08
N LEU A 439 -0.27 -0.80 -46.16
CA LEU A 439 -0.77 -0.03 -45.01
C LEU A 439 -1.40 -0.95 -43.95
N THR A 440 -2.19 -1.95 -44.37
CA THR A 440 -2.79 -2.93 -43.46
C THR A 440 -1.72 -3.77 -42.75
N ALA A 441 -0.66 -4.17 -43.47
CA ALA A 441 0.48 -4.87 -42.88
C ALA A 441 1.33 -3.99 -41.94
N HIS A 442 1.42 -2.68 -42.19
CA HIS A 442 2.06 -1.73 -41.28
C HIS A 442 1.26 -1.60 -39.97
N LEU A 443 -0.04 -1.31 -40.08
CA LEU A 443 -0.96 -1.19 -38.94
C LEU A 443 -1.06 -2.49 -38.13
N ALA A 444 -0.91 -3.66 -38.76
CA ALA A 444 -0.84 -4.94 -38.06
C ALA A 444 0.43 -5.09 -37.20
N ARG A 445 1.59 -4.59 -37.68
CA ARG A 445 2.84 -4.59 -36.90
C ARG A 445 2.77 -3.61 -35.73
N GLU A 446 2.31 -2.39 -35.98
CA GLU A 446 2.11 -1.36 -34.93
C GLU A 446 1.15 -1.84 -33.84
N ARG A 447 0.09 -2.59 -34.21
CA ARG A 447 -0.80 -3.24 -33.24
C ARG A 447 -0.12 -4.36 -32.45
N SER A 448 0.85 -5.08 -33.02
CA SER A 448 1.63 -6.09 -32.29
C SER A 448 2.53 -5.40 -31.26
N THR A 449 3.32 -4.40 -31.68
CA THR A 449 4.24 -3.70 -30.77
C THR A 449 3.49 -2.97 -29.65
N LEU A 450 2.37 -2.31 -29.96
CA LEU A 450 1.51 -1.72 -28.93
C LEU A 450 0.91 -2.77 -27.99
N SER A 451 0.59 -3.98 -28.47
CA SER A 451 0.10 -5.07 -27.62
C SER A 451 1.20 -5.63 -26.70
N GLU A 452 2.45 -5.67 -27.16
CA GLU A 452 3.62 -6.05 -26.38
C GLU A 452 3.92 -4.99 -25.31
N GLU A 453 3.96 -3.70 -25.68
CA GLU A 453 4.10 -2.56 -24.75
C GLU A 453 2.99 -2.53 -23.68
N ILE A 454 1.75 -2.82 -24.04
CA ILE A 454 0.62 -2.94 -23.09
C ILE A 454 0.82 -4.13 -22.13
N SER A 455 1.43 -5.23 -22.58
CA SER A 455 1.76 -6.39 -21.74
C SER A 455 2.86 -6.07 -20.74
N ASP A 456 3.90 -5.37 -21.17
CA ASP A 456 4.99 -4.91 -20.30
C ASP A 456 4.50 -3.84 -19.31
N ASN A 457 3.65 -2.91 -19.75
CA ASN A 457 3.02 -1.92 -18.86
C ASN A 457 2.17 -2.59 -17.77
N LYS A 458 1.39 -3.63 -18.10
CA LYS A 458 0.67 -4.46 -17.10
C LYS A 458 1.64 -5.13 -16.13
N THR A 459 2.73 -5.69 -16.63
CA THR A 459 3.75 -6.36 -15.80
C THR A 459 4.45 -5.38 -14.85
N LEU A 460 4.73 -4.16 -15.31
CA LEU A 460 5.26 -3.07 -14.48
C LEU A 460 4.24 -2.60 -13.42
N ARG A 461 2.95 -2.47 -13.75
CA ARG A 461 1.88 -2.19 -12.77
C ARG A 461 1.80 -3.26 -11.68
N ILE A 462 1.92 -4.55 -12.04
CA ILE A 462 1.93 -5.65 -11.06
C ILE A 462 3.16 -5.57 -10.14
N LYS A 463 4.32 -5.16 -10.65
CA LYS A 463 5.52 -4.91 -9.82
C LYS A 463 5.34 -3.69 -8.90
N ALA A 464 4.79 -2.59 -9.41
CA ALA A 464 4.50 -1.39 -8.62
C ALA A 464 3.52 -1.70 -7.47
N ALA A 465 2.42 -2.42 -7.75
CA ALA A 465 1.44 -2.82 -6.74
C ALA A 465 2.04 -3.70 -5.63
N ARG A 466 3.04 -4.55 -5.94
CA ARG A 466 3.77 -5.31 -4.91
C ARG A 466 4.65 -4.41 -4.04
N LEU A 467 5.42 -3.51 -4.67
CA LEU A 467 6.26 -2.56 -3.94
C LEU A 467 5.45 -1.58 -3.07
N GLN A 468 4.19 -1.30 -3.43
CA GLN A 468 3.25 -0.55 -2.57
C GLN A 468 2.84 -1.36 -1.34
N VAL A 469 2.57 -2.66 -1.46
CA VAL A 469 2.30 -3.54 -0.30
C VAL A 469 3.54 -3.66 0.60
N ASP A 470 4.71 -3.90 0.01
CA ASP A 470 5.99 -3.97 0.75
C ASP A 470 6.27 -2.65 1.52
N LEU A 471 5.93 -1.51 0.93
CA LEU A 471 6.05 -0.18 1.56
C LEU A 471 5.02 0.03 2.69
N ALA A 472 3.77 -0.36 2.49
CA ALA A 472 2.70 -0.22 3.49
C ALA A 472 2.99 -1.06 4.76
N ASP A 473 3.53 -2.27 4.62
CA ASP A 473 3.94 -3.08 5.77
C ASP A 473 5.21 -2.52 6.45
N ALA A 474 6.17 -1.98 5.69
CA ALA A 474 7.32 -1.27 6.27
C ALA A 474 6.91 -0.01 7.06
N GLN A 475 5.96 0.78 6.52
CA GLN A 475 5.40 1.94 7.21
C GLN A 475 4.63 1.53 8.47
N THR A 476 3.84 0.46 8.42
CA THR A 476 3.13 -0.10 9.59
C THR A 476 4.12 -0.43 10.71
N SER A 477 5.19 -1.17 10.39
CA SER A 477 6.23 -1.57 11.35
C SER A 477 6.97 -0.37 11.96
N MET A 478 7.29 0.64 11.15
CA MET A 478 7.89 1.89 11.63
C MET A 478 6.95 2.68 12.55
N GLN A 479 5.65 2.72 12.23
CA GLN A 479 4.62 3.39 13.03
C GLN A 479 4.42 2.72 14.38
N GLU A 480 4.37 1.37 14.43
CA GLU A 480 4.35 0.61 15.68
C GLU A 480 5.60 0.87 16.54
N ALA A 481 6.79 0.89 15.93
CA ALA A 481 8.03 1.17 16.64
C ALA A 481 8.04 2.59 17.24
N GLY A 482 7.57 3.58 16.48
CA GLY A 482 7.44 4.97 16.94
C GLY A 482 6.44 5.12 18.10
N GLN A 483 5.30 4.42 18.05
CA GLN A 483 4.32 4.42 19.14
C GLN A 483 4.90 3.82 20.42
N ARG A 484 5.60 2.69 20.33
CA ARG A 484 6.25 2.04 21.48
C ARG A 484 7.34 2.93 22.10
N ALA A 485 8.12 3.62 21.27
CA ALA A 485 9.13 4.58 21.74
C ALA A 485 8.50 5.80 22.45
N ALA A 486 7.39 6.33 21.93
CA ALA A 486 6.70 7.47 22.53
C ALA A 486 6.11 7.15 23.92
N VAL A 487 5.54 5.95 24.11
CA VAL A 487 5.05 5.49 25.43
C VAL A 487 6.21 5.40 26.43
N LEU A 488 7.31 4.75 26.05
CA LEU A 488 8.48 4.61 26.93
C LEU A 488 9.13 5.96 27.30
N GLN A 489 9.04 6.97 26.43
CA GLN A 489 9.49 8.32 26.77
C GLN A 489 8.59 8.98 27.82
N VAL A 490 7.25 8.83 27.71
CA VAL A 490 6.32 9.37 28.73
C VAL A 490 6.51 8.68 30.08
N ASP A 491 6.68 7.36 30.09
CA ASP A 491 6.98 6.60 31.31
C ASP A 491 8.29 7.06 31.96
N ALA A 492 9.34 7.31 31.16
CA ALA A 492 10.63 7.82 31.65
C ALA A 492 10.52 9.25 32.22
N ASP A 493 9.83 10.13 31.50
CA ASP A 493 9.50 11.51 31.89
C ASP A 493 8.72 11.57 33.22
N GLU A 494 7.79 10.64 33.46
CA GLU A 494 7.05 10.56 34.72
C GLU A 494 7.92 10.02 35.86
N MET A 495 8.70 8.97 35.61
CA MET A 495 9.65 8.43 36.59
C MET A 495 10.70 9.47 37.01
N GLU A 496 11.21 10.29 36.08
CA GLU A 496 12.12 11.39 36.41
C GLU A 496 11.43 12.46 37.29
N ARG A 497 10.16 12.80 37.04
CA ARG A 497 9.40 13.70 37.92
C ARG A 497 9.23 13.12 39.32
N GLN A 498 8.87 11.84 39.44
CA GLN A 498 8.71 11.16 40.74
C GLN A 498 10.05 11.10 41.51
N VAL A 499 11.17 10.80 40.84
CA VAL A 499 12.52 10.80 41.46
C VAL A 499 12.91 12.20 41.94
N ASN A 500 12.64 13.24 41.16
CA ASN A 500 12.91 14.63 41.56
C ASN A 500 12.06 15.07 42.76
N GLU A 501 10.77 14.71 42.80
CA GLU A 501 9.90 15.02 43.94
C GLU A 501 10.36 14.30 45.23
N LEU A 502 10.66 12.99 45.16
CA LEU A 502 11.17 12.23 46.29
C LEU A 502 12.53 12.78 46.78
N THR A 503 13.39 13.24 45.88
CA THR A 503 14.67 13.88 46.22
C THR A 503 14.46 15.19 46.98
N LEU A 504 13.48 16.02 46.57
CA LEU A 504 13.11 17.24 47.26
C LEU A 504 12.53 16.96 48.66
N GLN A 505 11.60 16.00 48.77
CA GLN A 505 11.04 15.57 50.05
C GLN A 505 12.12 15.04 51.01
N LEU A 506 13.10 14.30 50.48
CA LEU A 506 14.24 13.81 51.26
C LEU A 506 15.12 14.97 51.77
N ALA A 507 15.44 15.95 50.91
CA ALA A 507 16.22 17.13 51.30
C ALA A 507 15.51 17.98 52.37
N GLU A 508 14.18 18.13 52.27
CA GLU A 508 13.38 18.77 53.32
C GLU A 508 13.40 17.97 54.64
N SER A 509 13.28 16.64 54.59
CA SER A 509 13.35 15.84 55.82
C SER A 509 14.73 15.94 56.50
N PHE A 510 15.82 15.88 55.72
CA PHE A 510 17.18 15.97 56.22
C PHE A 510 17.49 17.33 56.87
N THR A 511 17.03 18.43 56.26
CA THR A 511 17.22 19.78 56.84
C THR A 511 16.42 19.99 58.12
N ARG A 512 15.18 19.45 58.22
CA ARG A 512 14.39 19.44 59.47
C ARG A 512 15.10 18.65 60.59
N ASP A 513 15.68 17.49 60.28
CA ASP A 513 16.38 16.67 61.28
C ASP A 513 17.77 17.23 61.65
N GLN A 514 18.48 17.86 60.72
CA GLN A 514 19.71 18.59 61.04
C GLN A 514 19.45 19.75 62.02
N ALA A 515 18.33 20.48 61.85
CA ALA A 515 17.90 21.50 62.81
C ALA A 515 17.59 20.89 64.19
N ARG A 516 16.82 19.80 64.25
CA ARG A 516 16.54 19.06 65.50
C ARG A 516 17.80 18.58 66.21
N ILE A 517 18.80 18.08 65.47
CA ILE A 517 20.09 17.64 66.02
C ILE A 517 20.86 18.83 66.61
N SER A 518 20.86 19.98 65.92
CA SER A 518 21.47 21.23 66.41
C SER A 518 20.84 21.70 67.74
N ASP A 519 19.51 21.71 67.82
CA ASP A 519 18.79 22.07 69.05
C ASP A 519 19.02 21.06 70.19
N GLN A 520 19.06 19.75 69.89
CA GLN A 520 19.42 18.74 70.89
C GLN A 520 20.86 18.90 71.38
N ALA A 521 21.82 19.22 70.51
CA ALA A 521 23.20 19.49 70.90
C ALA A 521 23.30 20.75 71.79
N ARG A 522 22.55 21.80 71.45
CA ARG A 522 22.44 23.04 72.23
C ARG A 522 21.85 22.79 73.63
N LEU A 523 20.80 21.97 73.73
CA LEU A 523 20.17 21.56 74.99
C LEU A 523 21.11 20.68 75.84
N LYS A 524 21.76 19.67 75.24
CA LYS A 524 22.76 18.83 75.93
C LYS A 524 23.94 19.65 76.44
N GLY A 525 24.42 20.63 75.66
CA GLY A 525 25.46 21.57 76.09
C GLY A 525 25.03 22.48 77.25
N ALA A 526 23.75 22.85 77.34
CA ALA A 526 23.21 23.58 78.49
C ALA A 526 23.13 22.70 79.75
N LEU A 527 22.66 21.45 79.61
CA LEU A 527 22.64 20.46 80.70
C LEU A 527 24.04 20.12 81.22
N ALA A 528 25.01 19.89 80.33
CA ALA A 528 26.39 19.61 80.73
C ALA A 528 27.00 20.77 81.54
N ARG A 529 26.77 22.02 81.13
CA ARG A 529 27.21 23.20 81.89
C ARG A 529 26.56 23.32 83.28
N ARG A 530 25.31 22.85 83.42
CA ARG A 530 24.64 22.80 84.73
C ARG A 530 25.24 21.71 85.63
N ASN A 531 25.37 20.48 85.14
CA ASN A 531 25.89 19.36 85.93
C ASN A 531 27.35 19.60 86.39
N MET A 532 28.16 20.30 85.57
CA MET A 532 29.51 20.73 85.92
C MET A 532 29.57 21.76 87.06
N ALA A 533 28.46 22.43 87.39
CA ALA A 533 28.36 23.35 88.52
C ALA A 533 27.85 22.68 89.82
N GLU A 534 27.41 21.41 89.75
CA GLU A 534 26.79 20.68 90.87
C GLU A 534 27.71 19.55 91.42
N MET A 535 28.95 19.40 90.93
CA MET A 535 29.93 18.42 91.47
C MET A 535 30.95 19.04 92.45
N PRO A 536 31.26 18.38 93.59
CA PRO A 536 32.26 18.84 94.56
C PRO A 536 33.71 18.55 94.09
N PRO A 537 34.71 19.31 94.59
CA PRO A 537 36.10 19.18 94.15
C PRO A 537 36.78 17.90 94.65
N LEU A 538 37.32 17.10 93.73
CA LEU A 538 38.17 15.94 94.04
C LEU A 538 39.65 16.37 94.27
N PRO A 539 40.41 15.64 95.11
CA PRO A 539 41.74 16.05 95.56
C PRO A 539 42.84 15.85 94.50
N GLN A 540 43.93 16.62 94.64
CA GLN A 540 45.10 16.59 93.78
C GLN A 540 45.96 15.33 94.01
N GLN A 541 46.29 14.58 92.95
CA GLN A 541 47.48 13.72 92.85
C GLN A 541 48.01 13.68 91.40
N PRO A 542 49.30 13.30 91.17
CA PRO A 542 50.10 13.97 90.14
C PRO A 542 50.51 13.13 88.91
N MET A 543 50.72 13.87 87.81
CA MET A 543 51.80 13.71 86.80
C MET A 543 52.29 12.29 86.44
N MET A 544 51.67 11.70 85.40
CA MET A 544 52.36 10.93 84.35
C MET A 544 51.71 11.25 82.99
N GLY A 545 52.39 11.18 81.85
CA GLY A 545 53.82 10.86 81.68
C GLY A 545 54.26 10.28 80.32
N MET A 546 53.39 10.24 79.29
CA MET A 546 53.70 9.88 77.88
C MET A 546 52.78 10.74 76.97
N GLY A 547 53.02 11.00 75.68
CA GLY A 547 53.81 10.30 74.65
C GLY A 547 52.93 9.28 73.91
N GLY A 548 52.73 9.30 72.59
CA GLY A 548 53.20 10.15 71.49
C GLY A 548 52.57 9.70 70.15
N ALA A 549 53.09 10.16 69.00
CA ALA A 549 52.58 9.94 67.62
C ALA A 549 51.21 10.60 67.33
N ILE A 550 50.96 11.34 66.23
CA ILE A 550 51.29 11.16 64.79
C ILE A 550 50.42 10.09 64.11
N LEU A 551 49.43 10.55 63.34
CA LEU A 551 49.39 10.29 61.89
C LEU A 551 48.48 11.30 61.17
N SER A 552 48.88 11.67 59.95
CA SER A 552 48.16 12.58 59.06
C SER A 552 47.69 11.85 57.81
N SER A 553 46.45 12.08 57.40
CA SER A 553 45.90 11.79 56.06
C SER A 553 44.74 12.75 55.82
#